data_AF-A0AAD5SXX6-F1
#
_entry.id   AF-A0AAD5SXX6-F1
#
_cell.length_a   1.000
_cell.length_b   1.000
_cell.length_c   1.000
_cell.angle_alpha   90.00
_cell.angle_beta   90.00
_cell.angle_gamma   90.00
#
_symmetry.space_group_name_H-M   'P 1'
#
loop_
_entity.id
_entity.type
_entity.pdbx_description
1 polymer ?
#
loop_
_entity_poly.entity_id
_entity_poly.type
_entity_poly.pdbx_seq_one_letter_code
_entity_poly.pdbx_strand_id
1 'polypeptide(L)'
;LVYSNNERDLVVMHHVFGVEWSDGKKNELTSTLIAYGDPQGYSAMAKTVGLPAAMATEMILNGEMRHTGVVAPVHADIYEPLLEKLENEGIKFVEETR
;
A
#
# COMPACT_ATOMS: atom_id res chain seq x y z
N LEU A 1 -6.70 -26.95 -0.13
CA LEU A 1 -6.35 -26.22 -1.36
C LEU A 1 -5.08 -25.44 -1.07
N VAL A 2 -4.04 -25.60 -1.89
CA VAL A 2 -2.74 -24.90 -1.78
C VAL A 2 -2.30 -24.53 -3.19
N TYR A 3 -1.52 -23.45 -3.33
CA TYR A 3 -0.94 -23.09 -4.64
C TYR A 3 -0.01 -24.20 -5.13
N SER A 4 -0.11 -24.51 -6.42
CA SER A 4 0.80 -25.41 -7.14
C SER A 4 2.04 -24.67 -7.61
N ASN A 5 3.08 -25.41 -7.97
CA ASN A 5 4.27 -24.83 -8.60
C ASN A 5 3.87 -24.02 -9.85
N ASN A 6 4.48 -22.85 -10.03
CA ASN A 6 4.22 -21.90 -11.11
C ASN A 6 2.84 -21.20 -11.10
N GLU A 7 2.00 -21.43 -10.10
CA GLU A 7 0.81 -20.58 -9.89
C GLU A 7 1.21 -19.23 -9.27
N ARG A 8 0.36 -18.22 -9.50
CA ARG A 8 0.54 -16.88 -8.94
C ARG A 8 -0.68 -16.51 -8.11
N ASP A 9 -0.45 -15.89 -6.96
CA ASP A 9 -1.51 -15.21 -6.23
C ASP A 9 -1.73 -13.78 -6.76
N LEU A 10 -2.82 -13.18 -6.29
CA LEU A 10 -3.24 -11.84 -6.65
C LEU A 10 -3.79 -11.14 -5.41
N VAL A 11 -3.34 -9.91 -5.19
CA VAL A 11 -3.94 -8.97 -4.23
C VAL A 11 -4.57 -7.84 -5.02
N VAL A 12 -5.86 -7.58 -4.75
CA VAL A 12 -6.60 -6.43 -5.29
C VAL A 12 -7.15 -5.63 -4.13
N MET A 13 -6.88 -4.32 -4.14
CA MET A 13 -7.48 -3.37 -3.20
C MET A 13 -8.04 -2.21 -4.00
N HIS A 14 -9.28 -1.81 -3.70
CA HIS A 14 -9.97 -0.74 -4.40
C HIS A 14 -10.69 0.13 -3.39
N HIS A 15 -10.24 1.38 -3.26
CA HIS A 15 -10.94 2.42 -2.53
C HIS A 15 -11.80 3.23 -3.48
N VAL A 16 -12.99 3.61 -3.01
CA VAL A 16 -13.92 4.52 -3.70
C VAL A 16 -14.31 5.61 -2.71
N PHE A 17 -14.10 6.86 -3.10
CA PHE A 17 -14.38 8.04 -2.29
C PHE A 17 -15.40 8.91 -3.02
N GLY A 18 -16.59 9.06 -2.46
CA GLY A 18 -17.52 10.11 -2.88
C GLY A 18 -17.08 11.44 -2.27
N VAL A 19 -16.76 12.42 -3.12
CA VAL A 19 -16.27 13.74 -2.68
C VAL A 19 -17.28 14.81 -3.06
N GLU A 20 -17.65 15.64 -2.08
CA GLU A 20 -18.36 16.90 -2.31
C GLU A 20 -17.38 18.05 -2.05
N TRP A 21 -17.09 18.80 -3.10
CA TRP A 21 -16.18 19.94 -3.05
C TRP A 21 -16.86 21.18 -2.46
N SER A 22 -16.06 22.16 -2.03
CA SER A 22 -16.58 23.40 -1.44
C SER A 22 -17.44 24.24 -2.40
N ASP A 23 -17.31 24.04 -3.71
CA ASP A 23 -18.13 24.67 -4.75
C ASP A 23 -19.44 23.89 -5.04
N GLY A 24 -19.69 22.80 -4.31
CA GLY A 24 -20.86 21.93 -4.44
C GLY A 24 -20.75 20.87 -5.53
N LYS A 25 -19.65 20.80 -6.29
CA LYS A 25 -19.43 19.72 -7.26
C LYS A 25 -19.24 18.39 -6.54
N LYS A 26 -19.72 17.32 -7.18
CA LYS A 26 -19.60 15.95 -6.68
C LYS A 26 -18.86 15.10 -7.69
N ASN A 27 -17.79 14.47 -7.22
CA ASN A 27 -16.99 13.53 -8.01
C ASN A 27 -16.79 12.24 -7.20
N GLU A 28 -16.46 11.17 -7.90
CA GLU A 28 -15.97 9.94 -7.30
C GLU A 28 -14.46 9.83 -7.55
N LEU A 29 -13.67 9.64 -6.49
CA LEU A 29 -12.25 9.32 -6.62
C LEU A 29 -12.06 7.84 -6.35
N THR A 30 -11.23 7.17 -7.13
CA THR A 30 -10.84 5.78 -6.88
C THR A 30 -9.35 5.65 -6.68
N SER A 31 -8.93 4.66 -5.90
CA SER A 31 -7.52 4.32 -5.68
C SER A 31 -7.38 2.80 -5.71
N THR A 32 -6.67 2.27 -6.70
CA THR A 32 -6.65 0.84 -7.03
C THR A 32 -5.25 0.27 -7.00
N LEU A 33 -5.03 -0.76 -6.18
CA LEU A 33 -3.82 -1.59 -6.18
C LEU A 33 -4.14 -2.96 -6.78
N ILE A 34 -3.31 -3.38 -7.74
CA ILE A 34 -3.31 -4.74 -8.29
C ILE A 34 -1.87 -5.25 -8.22
N ALA A 35 -1.64 -6.29 -7.41
CA ALA A 35 -0.33 -6.90 -7.24
C ALA A 35 -0.40 -8.40 -7.55
N TYR A 36 0.52 -8.87 -8.40
CA TYR A 36 0.67 -10.29 -8.72
C TYR A 36 1.90 -10.88 -8.03
N GLY A 37 1.77 -12.12 -7.56
CA GLY A 37 2.92 -12.89 -7.08
C GLY A 37 3.88 -13.21 -8.21
N ASP A 38 5.15 -13.38 -7.87
CA ASP A 38 6.14 -13.96 -8.75
C ASP A 38 6.21 -15.47 -8.47
N PRO A 39 5.91 -16.35 -9.45
CA PRO A 39 5.95 -17.79 -9.22
C PRO A 39 7.35 -18.32 -8.89
N GLN A 40 8.41 -17.56 -9.21
CA GLN A 40 9.80 -17.88 -8.86
C GLN A 40 10.35 -16.96 -7.75
N GLY A 41 9.48 -16.18 -7.12
CA GLY A 41 9.84 -15.21 -6.09
C GLY A 41 8.80 -15.16 -4.98
N TYR A 42 8.53 -13.96 -4.48
CA TYR A 42 7.54 -13.75 -3.44
C TYR A 42 6.13 -13.61 -4.01
N SER A 43 5.16 -14.17 -3.28
CA SER A 43 3.74 -13.97 -3.54
C SER A 43 3.34 -12.49 -3.36
N ALA A 44 2.26 -12.06 -4.01
CA ALA A 44 1.69 -10.72 -3.84
C ALA A 44 1.41 -10.47 -2.37
N MET A 45 0.77 -11.43 -1.68
CA MET A 45 0.48 -11.34 -0.25
C MET A 45 1.75 -11.15 0.59
N ALA A 46 2.81 -11.90 0.32
CA ALA A 46 4.07 -11.78 1.06
C ALA A 46 4.72 -10.40 0.85
N LYS A 47 4.70 -9.88 -0.38
CA LYS A 47 5.21 -8.54 -0.69
C LYS A 47 4.38 -7.44 -0.01
N THR A 48 3.06 -7.46 -0.20
CA THR A 48 2.16 -6.39 0.30
C THR A 48 2.00 -6.38 1.82
N VAL A 49 2.42 -7.43 2.53
CA VAL A 49 2.44 -7.48 4.00
C VAL A 49 3.85 -7.29 4.54
N GLY A 50 4.83 -7.99 3.99
CA GLY A 50 6.20 -8.02 4.51
C GLY A 50 6.99 -6.76 4.24
N LEU A 51 6.87 -6.16 3.04
CA LEU A 51 7.61 -4.95 2.68
C LEU A 51 7.23 -3.74 3.55
N PRO A 52 5.94 -3.42 3.78
CA PRO A 52 5.58 -2.34 4.69
C PRO A 52 6.15 -2.53 6.11
N ALA A 53 6.13 -3.78 6.62
CA ALA A 53 6.67 -4.09 7.94
C ALA A 53 8.20 -3.92 7.99
N ALA A 54 8.92 -4.37 6.97
CA ALA A 54 10.38 -4.24 6.88
C ALA A 54 10.81 -2.76 6.75
N MET A 55 10.16 -1.99 5.87
CA MET A 55 10.44 -0.57 5.67
C MET A 55 10.12 0.26 6.92
N ALA A 56 8.99 0.00 7.59
CA ALA A 56 8.68 0.64 8.87
C ALA A 56 9.73 0.30 9.95
N THR A 57 10.20 -0.95 9.98
CA THR A 57 11.28 -1.36 10.90
C THR A 57 12.56 -0.59 10.63
N GLU A 58 12.97 -0.47 9.36
CA GLU A 58 14.13 0.34 8.95
C GLU A 58 13.99 1.80 9.38
N MET A 59 12.84 2.43 9.12
CA MET A 59 12.57 3.83 9.50
C MET A 59 12.65 4.05 11.02
N ILE A 60 12.19 3.08 11.83
CA ILE A 60 12.34 3.13 13.30
C ILE A 60 13.82 3.09 13.69
N LEU A 61 14.59 2.15 13.11
CA LEU A 61 16.01 1.99 13.43
C LEU A 61 16.86 3.20 13.01
N ASN A 62 16.48 3.87 11.92
CA ASN A 62 17.13 5.09 11.45
C ASN A 62 16.72 6.35 12.23
N GLY A 63 15.74 6.25 13.15
CA GLY A 63 15.22 7.40 13.89
C GLY A 63 14.36 8.35 13.05
N GLU A 64 13.80 7.86 11.95
CA GLU A 64 12.91 8.61 11.05
C GLU A 64 11.48 8.71 11.64
N MET A 65 11.07 7.73 12.45
CA MET A 65 9.80 7.77 13.17
C MET A 65 9.94 8.43 14.55
N ARG A 66 9.21 9.52 14.77
CA ARG A 66 9.26 10.32 16.02
C ARG A 66 8.18 9.97 17.04
N HIS A 67 7.08 9.36 16.59
CA HIS A 67 5.96 9.01 17.46
C HIS A 67 6.35 7.91 18.45
N THR A 68 5.91 8.03 19.70
CA THR A 68 6.16 7.03 20.76
C THR A 68 4.87 6.40 21.25
N GLY A 69 4.92 5.13 21.65
CA GLY A 69 3.76 4.39 22.15
C GLY A 69 3.22 3.39 21.12
N VAL A 70 1.93 3.09 21.20
CA VAL A 70 1.26 2.21 20.23
C VAL A 70 0.74 3.07 19.08
N VAL A 71 1.39 2.98 17.92
CA VAL A 71 1.16 3.87 16.79
C VAL A 71 0.68 3.07 15.59
N ALA A 72 -0.35 3.56 14.91
CA ALA A 72 -0.83 3.05 13.63
C ALA A 72 -0.36 3.98 12.48
N PRO A 73 -0.22 3.49 11.23
CA PRO A 73 0.28 4.27 10.10
C PRO A 73 -0.79 5.20 9.50
N VAL A 74 -1.40 6.04 10.35
CA VAL A 74 -2.44 7.02 9.98
C VAL A 74 -1.92 8.46 9.93
N HIS A 75 -0.65 8.66 10.29
CA HIS A 75 0.02 9.95 10.24
C HIS A 75 0.81 10.10 8.93
N ALA A 76 0.70 11.28 8.31
CA ALA A 76 1.33 11.57 7.01
C ALA A 76 2.85 11.37 7.01
N ASP A 77 3.52 11.79 8.10
CA ASP A 77 4.95 11.59 8.29
C ASP A 77 5.38 10.12 8.40
N ILE A 78 4.43 9.19 8.56
CA ILE A 78 4.66 7.75 8.51
C ILE A 78 4.25 7.17 7.14
N TYR A 79 3.02 7.42 6.69
CA TYR A 79 2.52 6.73 5.49
C TYR A 79 3.09 7.28 4.18
N GLU A 80 3.40 8.58 4.09
CA GLU A 80 3.92 9.19 2.85
C GLU A 80 5.28 8.58 2.45
N PRO A 81 6.32 8.58 3.30
CA PRO A 81 7.61 7.97 2.95
C PRO A 81 7.49 6.44 2.77
N LEU A 82 6.57 5.79 3.48
CA LEU A 82 6.35 4.35 3.33
C LEU A 82 5.74 4.03 1.97
N LEU A 83 4.74 4.78 1.52
CA LEU A 83 4.12 4.62 0.20
C LEU A 83 5.12 4.91 -0.93
N GLU A 84 5.99 5.91 -0.79
CA GLU A 84 7.06 6.20 -1.76
C GLU A 84 8.05 5.02 -1.87
N LYS A 85 8.51 4.47 -0.74
CA LYS A 85 9.36 3.27 -0.72
C LYS A 85 8.65 2.06 -1.34
N LEU A 86 7.37 1.85 -1.06
CA LEU A 86 6.57 0.75 -1.62
C LEU A 86 6.38 0.88 -3.13
N GLU A 87 6.21 2.09 -3.65
CA GLU A 87 6.09 2.32 -5.09
C GLU A 87 7.38 1.92 -5.84
N ASN A 88 8.55 2.15 -5.24
CA ASN A 88 9.84 1.69 -5.79
C ASN A 88 9.94 0.15 -5.86
N GLU A 89 9.22 -0.58 -5.01
CA GLU A 89 9.09 -2.05 -5.05
C GLU A 89 7.93 -2.53 -5.94
N GLY A 90 7.29 -1.61 -6.68
CA GLY A 90 6.18 -1.89 -7.58
C GLY A 90 4.82 -2.06 -6.88
N ILE A 91 4.71 -1.75 -5.59
CA ILE A 91 3.44 -1.71 -4.86
C ILE A 91 2.92 -0.28 -4.90
N LYS A 92 2.01 0.00 -5.83
CA LYS A 92 1.44 1.33 -6.00
C LYS A 92 -0.04 1.31 -6.28
N PHE A 93 -0.69 2.40 -5.90
CA PHE A 93 -2.08 2.64 -6.23
C PHE A 93 -2.20 3.48 -7.50
N VAL A 94 -3.19 3.17 -8.33
CA VAL A 94 -3.59 3.98 -9.48
C VAL A 94 -4.84 4.74 -9.11
N GLU A 95 -4.79 6.06 -9.24
CA GLU A 95 -5.86 6.96 -8.84
C GLU A 95 -6.61 7.52 -10.06
N GLU A 96 -7.94 7.55 -9.99
CA GLU A 96 -8.81 8.08 -11.04
C GLU A 96 -9.89 8.99 -10.46
N THR A 97 -10.25 10.07 -11.18
CA THR A 97 -11.43 10.89 -10.89
C THR A 97 -12.55 10.54 -11.89
N ARG A 98 -13.76 10.32 -11.37
CA ARG A 98 -14.97 9.96 -12.10
C ARG A 98 -16.11 10.94 -11.81
#